data_AF-A0A432IQK8-F1
#
_entry.id   AF-A0A432IQK8-F1
#
_cell.length_a   1.000
_cell.length_b   1.000
_cell.length_c   1.000
_cell.angle_alpha   90.00
_cell.angle_beta   90.00
_cell.angle_gamma   90.00
#
_symmetry.space_group_name_H-M   'P 1'
#
loop_
_entity.id
_entity.type
_entity.pdbx_description
1 polymer ?
#
loop_
_entity_poly.entity_id
_entity_poly.type
_entity_poly.pdbx_seq_one_letter_code
_entity_poly.pdbx_strand_id
1 'polypeptide(L)'
;MAKKSIYQREVDFLQKAKEFMASSDYTKEELQLQTKDLIENYEELVNQVKIITKISDRLQRKLNKTNEKLEQTNYALNETNIKLNETIDALAEAKIGRKSAIIVMIVAIALFIVSEAWIEPIIDSHFPNSQYPFVGLGLKLIVAILIKPGEDLTNKYMLKKARKKQIEESKIVTKKV
;
A
#
# COMPACT_ATOMS: atom_id res chain seq x y z
N MET A 1 11.34 -16.35 -39.43
CA MET A 1 12.64 -17.04 -39.25
C MET A 1 12.45 -18.11 -38.18
N ALA A 2 12.51 -19.39 -38.57
CA ALA A 2 12.29 -20.49 -37.64
C ALA A 2 13.39 -20.53 -36.58
N LYS A 3 13.00 -20.57 -35.30
CA LYS A 3 13.92 -20.84 -34.17
C LYS A 3 14.59 -22.19 -34.44
N LYS A 4 15.85 -22.18 -34.91
CA LYS A 4 16.67 -23.39 -34.88
C LYS A 4 16.75 -23.84 -33.42
N SER A 5 16.34 -25.08 -33.17
CA SER A 5 16.44 -25.74 -31.87
C SER A 5 17.90 -25.65 -31.39
N ILE A 6 18.11 -25.40 -30.10
CA ILE A 6 19.47 -25.38 -29.49
C ILE A 6 20.20 -26.70 -29.77
N TYR A 7 19.45 -27.79 -29.99
CA TYR A 7 19.95 -29.14 -30.26
C TYR A 7 19.98 -29.53 -31.74
N GLN A 8 19.86 -28.58 -32.67
CA GLN A 8 19.76 -28.92 -34.10
C GLN A 8 21.00 -29.66 -34.60
N ARG A 9 22.19 -29.29 -34.12
CA ARG A 9 23.46 -29.92 -34.49
C ARG A 9 23.53 -31.38 -34.02
N GLU A 10 23.06 -31.63 -32.80
CA GLU A 10 23.05 -32.94 -32.16
C GLU A 10 22.01 -33.86 -32.82
N VAL A 11 20.86 -33.31 -33.23
CA VAL A 11 19.86 -34.03 -34.03
C VAL A 11 20.43 -34.40 -35.40
N ASP A 12 21.11 -33.46 -36.06
CA ASP A 12 21.74 -33.70 -37.36
C ASP A 12 22.88 -34.75 -37.25
N PHE A 13 23.63 -34.74 -36.14
CA PHE A 13 24.67 -35.74 -35.87
C PHE A 13 24.09 -37.13 -35.57
N LEU A 14 23.02 -37.20 -34.77
CA LEU A 14 22.30 -38.45 -34.49
C LEU A 14 21.75 -39.06 -35.80
N GLN A 15 21.24 -38.21 -36.69
CA GLN A 15 20.75 -38.64 -38.00
C GLN A 15 21.87 -39.22 -38.86
N LYS A 16 23.04 -38.56 -38.92
CA LYS A 16 24.23 -39.09 -39.61
C LYS A 16 24.71 -40.42 -39.02
N ALA A 17 24.73 -40.56 -37.70
CA ALA A 17 25.11 -41.81 -37.04
C ALA A 17 24.12 -42.96 -37.34
N LYS A 18 22.83 -42.66 -37.44
CA LYS A 18 21.81 -43.63 -37.88
C LYS A 18 21.96 -44.04 -39.34
N GLU A 19 22.27 -43.08 -40.21
CA GLU A 19 22.52 -43.34 -41.65
C GLU A 19 23.77 -44.18 -41.85
N PHE A 20 24.83 -43.91 -41.07
CA PHE A 20 26.00 -44.78 -41.00
C PHE A 20 25.61 -46.18 -40.55
N MET A 21 24.92 -46.36 -39.43
CA MET A 21 24.45 -47.69 -38.97
C MET A 21 23.51 -48.43 -39.95
N ALA A 22 22.99 -47.78 -40.99
CA ALA A 22 22.12 -48.40 -41.99
C ALA A 22 22.86 -48.93 -43.24
N SER A 23 24.11 -48.54 -43.50
CA SER A 23 24.86 -48.97 -44.68
C SER A 23 25.58 -50.31 -44.49
N SER A 24 25.41 -51.31 -45.37
CA SER A 24 25.84 -52.69 -45.08
C SER A 24 27.36 -52.99 -45.13
N ASP A 25 28.20 -52.06 -45.57
CA ASP A 25 29.65 -52.24 -45.73
C ASP A 25 30.42 -51.17 -44.94
N TYR A 26 31.13 -51.61 -43.90
CA TYR A 26 32.03 -50.75 -43.11
C TYR A 26 33.38 -51.39 -42.96
N THR A 27 34.42 -50.57 -43.05
CA THR A 27 35.74 -50.96 -42.57
C THR A 27 35.84 -50.78 -41.05
N LYS A 28 36.76 -51.55 -40.44
CA LYS A 28 37.04 -51.46 -39.00
C LYS A 28 37.51 -50.06 -38.59
N GLU A 29 38.22 -49.36 -39.48
CA GLU A 29 38.71 -48.00 -39.28
C GLU A 29 37.57 -46.97 -39.29
N GLU A 30 36.62 -47.08 -40.21
CA GLU A 30 35.42 -46.22 -40.25
C GLU A 30 34.56 -46.39 -38.99
N LEU A 31 34.41 -47.63 -38.52
CA LEU A 31 33.67 -47.92 -37.30
C LEU A 31 34.34 -47.28 -36.06
N GLN A 32 35.67 -47.35 -35.97
CA GLN A 32 36.42 -46.72 -34.88
C GLN A 32 36.30 -45.19 -34.92
N LEU A 33 36.37 -44.59 -36.11
CA LEU A 33 36.22 -43.15 -36.28
C LEU A 33 34.83 -42.66 -35.87
N GLN A 34 33.77 -43.32 -36.36
CA GLN A 34 32.39 -42.97 -36.00
C GLN A 34 32.08 -43.18 -34.51
N THR A 35 32.64 -44.23 -33.91
CA THR A 35 32.52 -44.46 -32.47
C THR A 35 33.21 -43.35 -31.67
N LYS A 36 34.39 -42.90 -32.12
CA LYS A 36 35.10 -41.78 -31.50
C LYS A 36 34.30 -40.48 -31.59
N ASP A 37 33.79 -40.15 -32.78
CA ASP A 37 32.97 -38.94 -33.01
C ASP A 37 31.69 -38.95 -32.16
N LEU A 38 31.09 -40.13 -31.96
CA LEU A 38 29.91 -40.30 -31.11
C LEU A 38 30.24 -40.06 -29.63
N ILE A 39 31.37 -40.57 -29.15
CA ILE A 39 31.84 -40.36 -27.77
C ILE A 39 32.10 -38.87 -27.53
N GLU A 40 32.80 -38.20 -28.44
CA GLU A 40 33.12 -36.76 -28.32
C GLU A 40 31.85 -35.90 -28.32
N ASN A 41 30.89 -36.16 -29.23
CA ASN A 41 29.61 -35.45 -29.23
C ASN A 41 28.79 -35.69 -27.96
N TYR A 42 28.77 -36.93 -27.46
CA TYR A 42 28.05 -37.24 -26.23
C TYR A 42 28.67 -36.56 -25.02
N GLU A 43 30.01 -36.50 -24.95
CA GLU A 43 30.72 -35.76 -23.92
C GLU A 43 30.39 -34.26 -23.97
N GLU A 44 30.37 -33.66 -25.16
CA GLU A 44 29.98 -32.26 -25.34
C GLU A 44 28.54 -32.02 -24.86
N LEU A 45 27.59 -32.86 -25.30
CA LEU A 45 26.18 -32.75 -24.89
C LEU A 45 26.02 -32.86 -23.37
N VAL A 46 26.70 -33.83 -22.72
CA VAL A 46 26.67 -33.97 -21.26
C VAL A 46 27.23 -32.72 -20.58
N ASN A 47 28.28 -32.12 -21.12
CA ASN A 47 28.85 -30.88 -20.59
C ASN A 47 27.89 -29.69 -20.77
N GLN A 48 27.23 -29.57 -21.91
CA GLN A 48 26.21 -28.55 -22.14
C GLN A 48 25.04 -28.68 -21.15
N VAL A 49 24.52 -29.90 -20.94
CA VAL A 49 23.44 -30.17 -19.97
C VAL A 49 23.87 -29.79 -18.55
N LYS A 50 25.09 -30.14 -18.12
CA LYS A 50 25.62 -29.72 -16.81
C LYS A 50 25.63 -28.20 -16.64
N ILE A 51 25.98 -27.45 -17.68
CA ILE A 51 25.98 -25.98 -17.66
C ILE A 51 24.55 -25.45 -17.53
N ILE A 52 23.63 -25.96 -18.34
CA ILE A 52 22.21 -25.56 -18.30
C ILE A 52 21.63 -25.80 -16.90
N THR A 53 21.88 -26.97 -16.30
CA THR A 53 21.43 -27.27 -14.94
C THR A 53 21.99 -26.28 -13.92
N LYS A 54 23.30 -25.99 -13.96
CA LYS A 54 23.91 -25.00 -13.05
C LYS A 54 23.31 -23.59 -13.23
N ILE A 55 23.02 -23.20 -14.47
CA ILE A 55 22.39 -21.91 -14.76
C ILE A 55 20.95 -21.88 -14.24
N SER A 56 20.18 -22.96 -14.44
CA SER A 56 18.82 -23.13 -13.93
C SER A 56 18.80 -23.02 -12.41
N ASP A 57 19.67 -23.75 -11.71
CA ASP A 57 19.78 -23.68 -10.25
C ASP A 57 20.11 -22.27 -9.77
N ARG A 58 21.01 -21.57 -10.48
CA ARG A 58 21.37 -20.18 -10.16
C ARG A 58 20.20 -19.23 -10.39
N LEU A 59 19.43 -19.42 -11.45
CA LEU A 59 18.23 -18.62 -11.76
C LEU A 59 17.15 -18.84 -10.72
N GLN A 60 16.87 -20.10 -10.37
CA GLN A 60 15.90 -20.44 -9.31
C GLN A 60 16.31 -19.80 -7.97
N ARG A 61 17.59 -19.89 -7.59
CA ARG A 61 18.09 -19.22 -6.37
C ARG A 61 17.94 -17.71 -6.43
N LYS A 62 18.22 -17.08 -7.57
CA LYS A 62 18.03 -15.63 -7.74
C LYS A 62 16.56 -15.25 -7.65
N LEU A 63 15.68 -16.01 -8.30
CA LEU A 63 14.25 -15.79 -8.29
C LEU A 63 13.71 -15.87 -6.85
N ASN A 64 14.07 -16.92 -6.11
CA ASN A 64 13.65 -17.08 -4.72
C ASN A 64 14.14 -15.92 -3.85
N LYS A 65 15.42 -15.52 -3.97
CA LYS A 65 15.97 -14.36 -3.23
C LYS A 65 15.27 -13.05 -3.58
N THR A 66 14.95 -12.84 -4.86
CA THR A 66 14.23 -11.64 -5.30
C THR A 66 12.80 -11.66 -4.75
N ASN A 67 12.15 -12.82 -4.73
CA ASN A 67 10.80 -12.95 -4.18
C ASN A 67 10.78 -12.69 -2.66
N GLU A 68 11.71 -13.27 -1.91
CA GLU A 68 11.89 -12.99 -0.47
C GLU A 68 12.13 -11.50 -0.22
N LYS A 69 13.00 -10.85 -1.01
CA LYS A 69 13.26 -9.41 -0.87
C LYS A 69 12.03 -8.57 -1.24
N LEU A 70 11.25 -9.00 -2.22
CA LEU A 70 10.02 -8.33 -2.62
C LEU A 70 8.97 -8.41 -1.51
N GLU A 71 8.79 -9.58 -0.91
CA GLU A 71 7.91 -9.78 0.25
C GLU A 71 8.33 -8.91 1.43
N GLN A 72 9.62 -8.88 1.77
CA GLN A 72 10.15 -8.02 2.82
C GLN A 72 9.90 -6.53 2.53
N THR A 73 10.10 -6.10 1.28
CA THR A 73 9.88 -4.72 0.87
C THR A 73 8.39 -4.36 0.92
N ASN A 74 7.51 -5.26 0.48
CA ASN A 74 6.07 -5.08 0.57
C ASN A 74 5.60 -4.97 2.03
N TYR A 75 6.13 -5.81 2.91
CA TYR A 75 5.83 -5.74 4.34
C TYR A 75 6.26 -4.38 4.93
N ALA A 76 7.50 -3.95 4.66
CA ALA A 76 8.00 -2.65 5.14
C ALA A 76 7.22 -1.45 4.56
N LEU A 77 6.82 -1.52 3.29
CA LEU A 77 5.95 -0.52 2.65
C LEU A 77 4.57 -0.47 3.29
N ASN A 78 4.00 -1.62 3.65
CA ASN A 78 2.71 -1.67 4.32
C ASN A 78 2.79 -1.06 5.73
N GLU A 79 3.81 -1.41 6.52
CA GLU A 79 4.01 -0.80 7.84
C GLU A 79 4.22 0.72 7.77
N THR A 80 4.99 1.19 6.79
CA THR A 80 5.19 2.64 6.61
C THR A 80 3.91 3.35 6.16
N ASN A 81 3.10 2.74 5.29
CA ASN A 81 1.79 3.28 4.92
C ASN A 81 0.84 3.36 6.12
N ILE A 82 0.82 2.35 7.00
CA ILE A 82 0.02 2.37 8.23
C ILE A 82 0.45 3.55 9.12
N LYS A 83 1.76 3.68 9.40
CA LYS A 83 2.29 4.79 10.22
C LYS A 83 2.01 6.17 9.62
N LEU A 84 2.09 6.30 8.29
CA LEU A 84 1.78 7.55 7.59
C LEU A 84 0.31 7.91 7.73
N ASN A 85 -0.59 6.94 7.56
CA ASN A 85 -2.02 7.16 7.76
C ASN A 85 -2.34 7.56 9.21
N GLU A 86 -1.77 6.87 10.20
CA GLU A 86 -1.91 7.24 11.61
C GLU A 86 -1.42 8.68 11.88
N THR A 87 -0.26 9.04 11.32
CA THR A 87 0.31 10.39 11.47
C THR A 87 -0.57 11.45 10.79
N ILE A 88 -1.10 11.17 9.61
CA ILE A 88 -2.03 12.06 8.89
C ILE A 88 -3.31 12.25 9.70
N ASP A 89 -3.88 11.17 10.23
CA ASP A 89 -5.07 11.22 11.08
C ASP A 89 -4.82 12.05 12.34
N ALA A 90 -3.70 11.81 13.04
CA ALA A 90 -3.32 12.58 14.23
C ALA A 90 -3.12 14.07 13.93
N LEU A 91 -2.47 14.42 12.82
CA LEU A 91 -2.32 15.83 12.41
C LEU A 91 -3.66 16.45 12.04
N ALA A 92 -4.52 15.71 11.33
CA ALA A 92 -5.84 16.18 10.94
C ALA A 92 -6.70 16.45 12.18
N GLU A 93 -6.71 15.53 13.14
CA GLU A 93 -7.40 15.66 14.42
C GLU A 93 -6.88 16.84 15.22
N ALA A 94 -5.57 17.00 15.38
CA ALA A 94 -4.97 18.13 16.10
C ALA A 94 -5.26 19.49 15.42
N LYS A 95 -5.33 19.52 14.08
CA LYS A 95 -5.61 20.75 13.32
C LYS A 95 -7.09 21.10 13.36
N ILE A 96 -7.98 20.12 13.26
CA ILE A 96 -9.43 20.32 13.29
C ILE A 96 -9.91 20.61 14.71
N GLY A 97 -9.34 19.94 15.72
CA GLY A 97 -9.60 20.25 17.12
C GLY A 97 -9.31 21.73 17.43
N ARG A 98 -8.13 22.23 17.06
CA ARG A 98 -7.79 23.65 17.22
C ARG A 98 -8.77 24.60 16.51
N LYS A 99 -9.15 24.30 15.27
CA LYS A 99 -10.13 25.12 14.54
C LYS A 99 -11.51 25.09 15.18
N SER A 100 -11.95 23.93 15.63
CA SER A 100 -13.26 23.73 16.27
C SER A 100 -13.32 24.49 17.59
N ALA A 101 -12.28 24.39 18.42
CA ALA A 101 -12.16 25.13 19.67
C ALA A 101 -12.26 26.66 19.45
N ILE A 102 -11.58 27.20 18.42
CA ILE A 102 -11.67 28.64 18.09
C ILE A 102 -13.11 29.03 17.70
N ILE A 103 -13.78 28.25 16.85
CA ILE A 103 -15.15 28.54 16.42
C ILE A 103 -16.10 28.47 17.62
N VAL A 104 -15.99 27.43 18.43
CA VAL A 104 -16.81 27.22 19.64
C VAL A 104 -16.59 28.37 20.62
N MET A 105 -15.35 28.82 20.81
CA MET A 105 -15.02 29.95 21.66
C MET A 105 -15.70 31.24 21.17
N ILE A 106 -15.65 31.53 19.87
CA ILE A 106 -16.32 32.70 19.28
C ILE A 106 -17.84 32.62 19.49
N VAL A 107 -18.44 31.45 19.26
CA VAL A 107 -19.88 31.23 19.48
C VAL A 107 -20.24 31.38 20.95
N ALA A 108 -19.41 30.87 21.87
CA ALA A 108 -19.63 31.01 23.30
C ALA A 108 -19.59 32.47 23.76
N ILE A 109 -18.64 33.26 23.25
CA ILE A 109 -18.56 34.70 23.53
C ILE A 109 -19.81 35.41 23.00
N ALA A 110 -20.23 35.11 21.76
CA ALA A 110 -21.43 35.70 21.18
C ALA A 110 -22.70 35.36 21.98
N LEU A 111 -22.86 34.09 22.39
CA LEU A 111 -23.98 33.65 23.22
C LEU A 111 -23.97 34.32 24.60
N PHE A 112 -22.78 34.52 25.19
CA PHE A 112 -22.66 35.23 26.45
C PHE A 112 -23.14 36.67 26.34
N ILE A 113 -22.74 37.39 25.29
CA ILE A 113 -23.19 38.76 25.02
C ILE A 113 -24.70 38.83 24.80
N VAL A 114 -25.27 37.92 24.01
CA VAL A 114 -26.72 37.87 23.79
C VAL A 114 -27.46 37.55 25.09
N SER A 115 -26.92 36.65 25.91
CA SER A 115 -27.49 36.34 27.21
C SER A 115 -27.53 37.57 28.12
N GLU A 116 -26.46 38.33 28.20
CA GLU A 116 -26.37 39.52 29.06
C GLU A 116 -27.23 40.68 28.52
N ALA A 117 -27.22 40.92 27.21
CA ALA A 117 -27.93 42.06 26.62
C ALA A 117 -29.44 41.84 26.41
N TRP A 118 -29.90 40.60 26.25
CA TRP A 118 -31.30 40.29 25.91
C TRP A 118 -32.00 39.43 26.96
N ILE A 119 -31.36 38.36 27.42
CA ILE A 119 -32.00 37.39 28.32
C ILE A 119 -32.12 37.95 29.74
N GLU A 120 -31.06 38.59 30.26
CA GLU A 120 -31.08 39.18 31.61
C GLU A 120 -32.17 40.26 31.78
N PRO A 121 -32.33 41.27 30.89
CA PRO A 121 -33.41 42.26 31.02
C PRO A 121 -34.82 41.63 31.00
N ILE A 122 -35.02 40.55 30.23
CA ILE A 122 -36.31 39.84 30.16
C ILE A 122 -36.59 39.10 31.47
N ILE A 123 -35.57 38.46 32.04
CA ILE A 123 -35.67 37.77 33.33
C ILE A 123 -35.94 38.80 34.44
N ASP A 124 -35.20 39.91 34.47
CA ASP A 124 -35.35 40.96 35.49
C ASP A 124 -36.71 41.66 35.43
N SER A 125 -37.28 41.81 34.22
CA SER A 125 -38.62 42.39 34.05
C SER A 125 -39.75 41.44 34.44
N HIS A 126 -39.58 40.12 34.29
CA HIS A 126 -40.60 39.14 34.66
C HIS A 126 -40.50 38.66 36.12
N PHE A 127 -39.33 38.79 36.75
CA PHE A 127 -39.09 38.42 38.16
C PHE A 127 -38.57 39.60 38.98
N PRO A 128 -39.34 40.71 39.09
CA PRO A 128 -38.92 41.85 39.90
C PRO A 128 -38.90 41.46 41.40
N ASN A 129 -37.73 41.60 42.02
CA ASN A 129 -37.41 41.35 43.45
C ASN A 129 -37.07 39.91 43.86
N SER A 130 -35.78 39.72 44.20
CA SER A 130 -35.21 38.95 45.33
C SER A 130 -35.51 37.45 45.52
N GLN A 131 -36.50 36.86 44.84
CA GLN A 131 -36.94 35.50 45.16
C GLN A 131 -36.05 34.42 44.53
N TYR A 132 -35.32 34.74 43.46
CA TYR A 132 -34.40 33.80 42.79
C TYR A 132 -33.12 34.47 42.25
N PRO A 133 -32.26 35.05 43.11
CA PRO A 133 -31.03 35.72 42.69
C PRO A 133 -30.03 34.80 41.95
N PHE A 134 -30.22 33.48 42.06
CA PHE A 134 -29.35 32.47 41.44
C PHE A 134 -29.80 32.01 40.04
N VAL A 135 -30.95 32.44 39.54
CA VAL A 135 -31.48 31.94 38.24
C VAL A 135 -30.61 32.37 37.06
N GLY A 136 -30.15 33.62 37.02
CA GLY A 136 -29.21 34.08 35.99
C GLY A 136 -27.87 33.34 36.05
N LEU A 137 -27.39 33.07 37.27
CA LEU A 137 -26.14 32.34 37.51
C LEU A 137 -26.25 30.87 37.09
N GLY A 138 -27.40 30.23 37.37
CA GLY A 138 -27.71 28.87 36.92
C GLY A 138 -27.81 28.75 35.41
N LEU A 139 -28.40 29.74 34.73
CA LEU A 139 -28.51 29.75 33.27
C LEU A 139 -27.13 29.87 32.60
N LYS A 140 -26.25 30.73 33.13
CA LYS A 140 -24.84 30.83 32.69
C LYS A 140 -24.08 29.52 32.88
N LEU A 141 -24.32 28.83 33.99
CA LEU A 141 -23.69 27.54 34.29
C LEU A 141 -24.18 26.43 33.35
N ILE A 142 -25.47 26.43 33.01
CA ILE A 142 -26.05 25.52 32.00
C ILE A 142 -25.43 25.78 30.62
N VAL A 143 -25.33 27.05 30.20
CA VAL A 143 -24.67 27.41 28.94
C VAL A 143 -23.21 26.97 28.94
N ALA A 144 -22.48 27.19 30.04
CA ALA A 144 -21.09 26.75 30.15
C ALA A 144 -20.92 25.23 30.03
N ILE A 145 -21.83 24.45 30.62
CA ILE A 145 -21.84 22.99 30.51
C ILE A 145 -22.14 22.53 29.07
N LEU A 146 -22.99 23.27 28.34
CA LEU A 146 -23.38 22.94 26.96
C LEU A 146 -22.30 23.25 25.91
N ILE A 147 -21.30 24.07 26.23
CA ILE A 147 -20.19 24.38 25.31
C ILE A 147 -19.39 23.12 24.95
N LYS A 148 -19.10 22.27 25.93
CA LYS A 148 -18.28 21.06 25.76
C LYS A 148 -18.89 20.03 24.78
N PRO A 149 -20.17 19.62 24.92
CA PRO A 149 -20.79 18.76 23.91
C PRO A 149 -20.92 19.44 22.54
N GLY A 150 -21.07 20.77 22.50
CA GLY A 150 -21.04 21.53 21.26
C GLY A 150 -19.69 21.46 20.54
N GLU A 151 -18.59 21.48 21.29
CA GLU A 151 -17.24 21.29 20.77
C GLU A 151 -17.05 19.91 20.15
N ASP A 152 -17.44 18.85 20.87
CA ASP A 152 -17.32 17.47 20.39
C ASP A 152 -18.14 17.22 19.11
N LEU A 153 -19.34 17.78 19.03
CA LEU A 153 -20.20 17.68 17.83
C LEU A 153 -19.57 18.41 16.64
N THR A 154 -19.07 19.63 16.85
CA THR A 154 -18.42 20.43 15.82
C THR A 154 -17.16 19.73 15.31
N ASN A 155 -16.36 19.18 16.22
CA ASN A 155 -15.14 18.45 15.91
C ASN A 155 -15.45 17.18 15.09
N LYS A 156 -16.42 16.37 15.52
CA LYS A 156 -16.86 15.17 14.78
C LYS A 156 -17.37 15.51 13.37
N TYR A 157 -18.14 16.58 13.24
CA TYR A 157 -18.65 17.01 11.94
C TYR A 157 -17.52 17.48 11.00
N MET A 158 -16.60 18.30 11.50
CA MET A 158 -15.47 18.80 10.72
C MET A 158 -14.48 17.69 10.35
N LEU A 159 -14.21 16.73 11.25
CA LEU A 159 -13.42 15.53 10.98
C LEU A 159 -14.02 14.67 9.87
N LYS A 160 -15.33 14.41 9.95
CA LYS A 160 -16.04 13.62 8.92
C LYS A 160 -15.97 14.29 7.55
N LYS A 161 -16.08 15.62 7.50
CA LYS A 161 -15.95 16.39 6.26
C LYS A 161 -14.51 16.37 5.71
N ALA A 162 -13.50 16.52 6.56
CA ALA A 162 -12.10 16.49 6.15
C ALA A 162 -11.69 15.10 5.63
N ARG A 163 -12.10 14.02 6.31
CA ARG A 163 -11.85 12.64 5.86
C ARG A 163 -12.48 12.34 4.51
N LYS A 164 -13.73 12.78 4.27
CA LYS A 164 -14.37 12.65 2.95
C LYS A 164 -13.58 13.33 1.84
N LYS A 165 -13.09 14.55 2.10
CA LYS A 165 -12.27 15.30 1.15
C LYS A 165 -10.93 14.61 0.85
N GLN A 166 -10.26 14.07 1.86
CA GLN A 166 -9.02 13.30 1.67
C GLN A 166 -9.26 12.03 0.84
N ILE A 167 -10.35 11.30 1.09
CA ILE A 167 -10.71 10.11 0.31
C ILE A 167 -10.99 10.47 -1.16
N GLU A 168 -11.65 11.59 -1.43
CA GLU A 168 -11.88 12.09 -2.79
C GLU A 168 -10.57 12.49 -3.49
N GLU A 169 -9.68 13.21 -2.81
CA GLU A 169 -8.37 13.60 -3.35
C GLU A 169 -7.51 12.37 -3.66
N SER A 170 -7.48 11.37 -2.78
CA SER A 170 -6.74 10.12 -3.01
C SER A 170 -7.29 9.33 -4.22
N LYS A 171 -8.61 9.27 -4.41
CA LYS A 171 -9.23 8.60 -5.56
C LYS A 171 -8.92 9.26 -6.90
N ILE A 172 -8.73 10.59 -6.92
CA ILE A 172 -8.41 11.34 -8.14
C ILE A 172 -6.96 11.07 -8.57
N VAL A 173 -6.04 10.90 -7.62
CA VAL A 173 -4.63 10.57 -7.91
C VAL A 173 -4.50 9.17 -8.51
N THR A 174 -5.22 8.17 -8.00
CA THR A 174 -5.18 6.79 -8.54
C THR A 174 -5.78 6.66 -9.94
N LYS A 175 -6.67 7.57 -10.36
CA LYS A 175 -7.25 7.61 -11.71
C LYS A 175 -6.34 8.26 -12.77
N LYS A 176 -5.28 8.95 -12.35
CA LYS A 176 -4.35 9.67 -13.24
C LYS A 176 -3.06 8.89 -13.54
N VAL A 177 -2.87 7.73 -12.90
CA VAL A 177 -1.77 6.79 -13.15
C VAL A 177 -2.32 5.64 -13.99
#